data_AF-A0A063XXL9-F1
#
_entry.id   AF-A0A063XXL9-F1
#
_cell.length_a   1.000
_cell.length_b   1.000
_cell.length_c   1.000
_cell.angle_alpha   90.00
_cell.angle_beta   90.00
_cell.angle_gamma   90.00
#
_symmetry.space_group_name_H-M   'P 1'
#
loop_
_entity.id
_entity.type
_entity.pdbx_description
1 polymer ?
#
loop_
_entity_poly.entity_id
_entity_poly.type
_entity_poly.pdbx_seq_one_letter_code
_entity_poly.pdbx_strand_id
1 'polypeptide(L)'
;MPLNGRFTLTHQLQGWDNALEWIVVDEKSSGSAVRNEISTSGYSLINLRASHTWNQVRLDFGIENLFDRYYVLPTGGAYTGQGSTMAINGIPWGIGVPGMGRSAYVGVKVQF
;
A
#
# COMPACT_ATOMS: atom_id res chain seq x y z
N MET A 1 -5.28 1.47 16.09
CA MET A 1 -5.37 1.65 14.62
C MET A 1 -5.95 3.02 14.38
N PRO A 2 -5.32 3.88 13.55
CA PRO A 2 -5.92 5.14 13.14
C PRO A 2 -7.12 4.89 12.21
N LEU A 3 -7.96 5.91 12.01
CA LEU A 3 -9.10 5.83 11.10
C LEU A 3 -8.59 5.44 9.70
N ASN A 4 -9.24 4.48 9.06
CA ASN A 4 -8.90 4.08 7.70
C ASN A 4 -10.17 3.95 6.84
N GLY A 5 -10.00 4.17 5.54
CA GLY A 5 -11.04 4.10 4.54
C GLY A 5 -10.48 3.54 3.25
N ARG A 6 -11.29 2.74 2.56
CA ARG A 6 -10.98 2.21 1.23
C ARG A 6 -12.21 2.33 0.36
N PHE A 7 -12.04 3.02 -0.76
CA PHE A 7 -13.09 3.29 -1.72
C PHE A 7 -12.66 2.71 -3.06
N THR A 8 -13.54 1.98 -3.71
CA THR A 8 -13.26 1.40 -5.03
C THR A 8 -14.35 1.81 -6.00
N LEU A 9 -13.98 2.56 -7.02
CA LEU A 9 -14.85 2.90 -8.14
C LEU A 9 -14.58 1.91 -9.26
N THR A 10 -15.58 1.11 -9.62
CA THR A 10 -15.50 0.19 -10.76
C THR A 10 -16.31 0.69 -11.95
N HIS A 11 -15.79 0.44 -13.15
CA HIS A 11 -16.44 0.78 -14.41
C HIS A 11 -16.27 -0.38 -15.40
N GLN A 12 -17.38 -0.97 -15.80
CA GLN A 12 -17.42 -2.10 -16.72
C GLN A 12 -18.10 -1.69 -18.03
N LEU A 13 -17.43 -1.90 -19.16
CA LEU A 13 -17.96 -1.58 -20.47
C LEU A 13 -17.35 -2.47 -21.57
N GLN A 14 -18.19 -3.22 -22.29
CA GLN A 14 -17.80 -4.00 -23.49
C GLN A 14 -16.50 -4.82 -23.31
N GLY A 15 -16.43 -5.63 -22.26
CA GLY A 15 -15.27 -6.47 -21.97
C GLY A 15 -14.15 -5.76 -21.20
N TRP A 16 -14.18 -4.44 -21.07
CA TRP A 16 -13.35 -3.70 -20.14
C TRP A 16 -13.92 -3.74 -18.71
N ASP A 17 -13.05 -3.96 -17.75
CA ASP A 17 -13.32 -3.83 -16.32
C ASP A 17 -12.20 -2.99 -15.71
N ASN A 18 -12.53 -1.79 -15.27
CA ASN A 18 -11.57 -0.86 -14.70
C ASN A 18 -11.96 -0.60 -13.24
N ALA A 19 -10.96 -0.53 -12.36
CA ALA A 19 -11.15 -0.15 -10.98
C ALA A 19 -10.14 0.93 -10.57
N LEU A 20 -10.64 1.99 -9.95
CA LEU A 20 -9.84 2.98 -9.24
C LEU A 20 -10.06 2.76 -7.75
N GLU A 21 -9.02 2.37 -7.03
CA GLU A 21 -9.06 2.18 -5.59
C GLU A 21 -8.33 3.33 -4.89
N TRP A 22 -8.98 3.92 -3.91
CA TRP A 22 -8.47 4.99 -3.08
C TRP A 22 -8.43 4.51 -1.63
N ILE A 23 -7.22 4.43 -1.08
CA ILE A 23 -6.97 4.06 0.31
C ILE A 23 -6.57 5.31 1.06
N VAL A 24 -7.22 5.59 2.18
CA VAL A 24 -6.89 6.71 3.06
C VAL A 24 -6.72 6.17 4.47
N VAL A 25 -5.62 6.54 5.10
CA VAL A 25 -5.33 6.19 6.48
C VAL A 25 -4.94 7.47 7.20
N ASP A 26 -5.63 7.74 8.29
CA ASP A 26 -5.39 8.90 9.13
C ASP A 26 -4.08 8.74 9.91
N GLU A 27 -3.60 9.85 10.45
CA GLU A 27 -2.42 9.82 11.30
C GLU A 27 -2.64 9.03 12.58
N LYS A 28 -1.58 8.38 13.04
CA LYS A 28 -1.55 7.72 14.35
C LYS A 28 -0.80 8.63 15.31
N SER A 29 -1.54 9.47 16.04
CA SER A 29 -0.99 10.38 17.05
C SER A 29 -0.97 9.77 18.47
N SER A 30 -1.92 8.89 18.79
CA SER A 30 -2.04 8.21 20.09
C SER A 30 -1.35 6.83 20.06
N GLY A 31 -0.11 6.74 20.56
CA GLY A 31 0.61 5.48 20.78
C GLY A 31 0.63 5.04 22.24
N SER A 32 0.76 3.73 22.50
CA SER A 32 1.01 3.22 23.84
C SER A 32 2.51 3.23 24.16
N ALA A 33 2.90 3.95 25.22
CA ALA A 33 4.28 4.00 25.71
C ALA A 33 4.78 2.61 26.17
N VAL A 34 3.90 1.81 26.79
CA VAL A 34 4.25 0.45 27.27
C VAL A 34 4.57 -0.49 26.09
N ARG A 35 3.97 -0.25 24.93
CA ARG A 35 4.16 -1.05 23.71
C ARG A 35 5.17 -0.45 22.75
N ASN A 36 5.86 0.64 23.13
CA ASN A 36 6.80 1.36 22.28
C ASN A 36 6.23 1.67 20.88
N GLU A 37 4.95 2.08 20.83
CA GLU A 37 4.29 2.36 19.56
C GLU A 37 4.77 3.70 18.99
N ILE A 38 5.10 3.69 17.70
CA ILE A 38 5.50 4.89 16.96
C ILE A 38 4.28 5.65 16.45
N SER A 39 4.40 6.97 16.42
CA SER A 39 3.46 7.82 15.69
C SER A 39 3.75 7.75 14.19
N THR A 40 2.70 7.75 13.37
CA THR A 40 2.85 7.69 11.91
C THR A 40 1.99 8.77 11.26
N SER A 41 2.52 9.44 10.24
CA SER A 41 1.73 10.34 9.41
C SER A 41 0.60 9.58 8.72
N GLY A 42 -0.53 10.26 8.52
CA GLY A 42 -1.56 9.79 7.61
C GLY A 42 -1.05 9.73 6.17
N TYR A 43 -1.70 8.92 5.35
CA TYR A 43 -1.38 8.77 3.94
C TYR A 43 -2.62 8.46 3.10
N SER A 44 -2.54 8.80 1.82
CA SER A 44 -3.51 8.40 0.82
C SER A 44 -2.79 7.73 -0.35
N LEU A 45 -3.35 6.63 -0.84
CA LEU A 45 -2.82 5.86 -1.97
C LEU A 45 -3.93 5.74 -3.02
N ILE A 46 -3.53 5.85 -4.27
CA ILE A 46 -4.39 5.56 -5.41
C ILE A 46 -3.81 4.35 -6.14
N ASN A 47 -4.66 3.35 -6.34
CA ASN A 47 -4.37 2.16 -7.10
C ASN A 47 -5.28 2.12 -8.32
N LEU A 48 -4.72 1.73 -9.45
CA LEU A 48 -5.44 1.58 -10.71
C LEU A 48 -5.39 0.12 -11.12
N ARG A 49 -6.52 -0.43 -11.52
CA ARG A 49 -6.63 -1.76 -12.13
C ARG A 49 -7.43 -1.63 -13.41
N ALA A 50 -6.97 -2.27 -14.46
CA ALA A 50 -7.67 -2.32 -15.75
C ALA A 50 -7.55 -3.74 -16.28
N SER A 51 -8.67 -4.29 -16.71
CA SER A 51 -8.76 -5.62 -17.26
C SER A 51 -9.54 -5.56 -18.56
N HIS A 52 -9.13 -6.37 -19.53
CA HIS A 52 -9.89 -6.54 -20.75
C HIS A 52 -10.09 -8.02 -21.04
N THR A 53 -11.35 -8.39 -21.26
CA THR A 53 -11.77 -9.76 -21.51
C THR A 53 -12.30 -9.85 -22.93
N TRP A 54 -11.67 -10.72 -23.72
CA TRP A 54 -12.20 -11.16 -25.01
C TRP A 54 -13.08 -12.40 -24.77
N ASN A 55 -12.86 -13.51 -25.48
CA ASN A 55 -13.62 -14.74 -25.26
C ASN A 55 -12.98 -15.62 -24.17
N GLN A 56 -11.87 -16.27 -24.51
CA GLN A 56 -11.18 -17.22 -23.63
C GLN A 56 -9.97 -16.58 -22.93
N VAL A 57 -9.65 -15.34 -23.24
CA VAL A 57 -8.46 -14.64 -22.74
C VAL A 57 -8.87 -13.36 -22.04
N ARG A 58 -8.32 -13.14 -20.85
CA ARG A 58 -8.39 -11.90 -20.10
C ARG A 58 -6.97 -11.41 -19.83
N LEU A 59 -6.72 -10.14 -20.15
CA LEU A 59 -5.53 -9.43 -19.71
C LEU A 59 -5.87 -8.55 -18.52
N ASP A 60 -5.00 -8.58 -17.51
CA ASP A 60 -5.11 -7.79 -16.29
C ASP A 60 -3.87 -6.90 -16.17
N PHE A 61 -4.09 -5.62 -15.92
CA PHE A 61 -3.06 -4.62 -15.70
C PHE A 61 -3.38 -3.92 -14.38
N GLY A 62 -2.37 -3.67 -13.56
CA GLY A 62 -2.55 -2.88 -12.35
C GLY A 62 -1.32 -2.11 -11.96
N ILE A 63 -1.57 -0.95 -11.35
CA ILE A 63 -0.56 -0.08 -10.76
C ILE A 63 -1.01 0.23 -9.34
N GLU A 64 -0.22 -0.19 -8.36
CA GLU A 64 -0.40 0.14 -6.96
C GLU A 64 0.46 1.34 -6.61
N ASN A 65 -0.04 2.24 -5.75
CA ASN A 65 0.62 3.47 -5.35
C ASN A 65 1.05 4.33 -6.56
N LEU A 66 0.07 4.74 -7.37
CA LEU A 66 0.26 5.46 -8.63
C LEU A 66 1.20 6.68 -8.52
N PHE A 67 1.11 7.41 -7.40
CA PHE A 67 1.89 8.62 -7.15
C PHE A 67 3.23 8.39 -6.43
N ASP A 68 3.63 7.13 -6.19
CA ASP A 68 4.87 6.81 -5.46
C ASP A 68 4.96 7.45 -4.07
N ARG A 69 3.82 7.57 -3.40
CA ARG A 69 3.77 8.18 -2.08
C ARG A 69 4.59 7.30 -1.14
N TYR A 70 5.63 7.86 -0.54
CA TYR A 70 6.27 7.23 0.60
C TYR A 70 5.30 7.25 1.79
N TYR A 71 5.05 6.08 2.37
CA TYR A 71 4.18 5.94 3.52
C TYR A 71 4.72 4.87 4.47
N VAL A 72 4.26 4.93 5.71
CA VAL A 72 4.66 4.03 6.78
C VAL A 72 3.42 3.33 7.29
N LEU A 73 3.52 2.02 7.50
CA LEU A 73 2.40 1.22 7.97
C LEU A 73 2.16 1.47 9.47
N PRO A 74 0.98 1.98 9.90
CA PRO A 74 0.70 2.30 11.31
C PRO A 74 0.69 1.06 12.24
N THR A 75 0.54 -0.13 11.65
CA THR A 75 0.63 -1.43 12.31
C THR A 75 1.76 -2.31 11.77
N GLY A 76 2.68 -1.74 10.98
CA GLY A 76 3.86 -2.46 10.49
C GLY A 76 4.91 -2.72 11.59
N GLY A 77 4.78 -2.06 12.74
CA GLY A 77 5.77 -2.10 13.82
C GLY A 77 6.93 -1.13 13.58
N ALA A 78 7.95 -1.24 14.42
CA ALA A 78 9.19 -0.49 14.29
C ALA A 78 10.26 -1.36 13.60
N TYR A 79 10.90 -0.81 12.58
CA TYR A 79 11.98 -1.45 11.85
C TYR A 79 13.31 -1.25 12.57
N THR A 80 13.82 -2.32 13.18
CA THR A 80 15.06 -2.31 13.97
C THR A 80 16.31 -2.67 13.16
N GLY A 81 16.17 -2.96 11.86
CA GLY A 81 17.27 -3.33 10.98
C GLY A 81 17.90 -2.16 10.20
N GLN A 82 17.40 -0.93 10.37
CA GLN A 82 17.86 0.22 9.60
C GLN A 82 18.97 0.98 10.33
N GLY A 83 20.08 1.20 9.61
CA GLY A 83 21.23 1.94 10.11
C GLY A 83 22.43 1.05 10.42
N SER A 84 23.30 1.51 11.32
CA SER A 84 24.57 0.84 11.62
C SER A 84 24.34 -0.28 12.63
N THR A 85 23.76 -1.39 12.18
CA THR A 85 23.34 -2.52 13.05
C THR A 85 24.48 -3.20 13.79
N MET A 86 25.72 -2.99 13.36
CA MET A 86 26.94 -3.52 13.99
C MET A 86 27.61 -2.54 14.98
N ALA A 87 27.06 -1.33 15.15
CA ALA A 87 27.55 -0.35 16.11
C ALA A 87 26.68 -0.33 17.38
N ILE A 88 27.32 -0.18 18.56
CA ILE A 88 26.61 0.10 19.81
C ILE A 88 25.77 1.38 19.63
N ASN A 89 24.46 1.31 19.92
CA ASN A 89 23.50 2.40 19.74
C ASN A 89 23.42 2.99 18.31
N GLY A 90 23.84 2.24 17.28
CA GLY A 90 23.87 2.70 15.89
C GLY A 90 22.52 2.65 15.14
N ILE A 91 21.46 2.18 15.80
CA ILE A 91 20.12 2.04 15.23
C ILE A 91 19.21 3.09 15.90
N PRO A 92 18.71 4.09 15.14
CA PRO A 92 17.71 5.00 15.64
C PRO A 92 16.41 4.24 15.97
N TRP A 93 15.89 4.41 17.18
CA TRP A 93 14.57 3.91 17.54
C TRP A 93 13.48 4.75 16.87
N GLY A 94 12.35 4.11 16.54
CA GLY A 94 11.16 4.82 16.02
C GLY A 94 11.01 4.82 14.51
N ILE A 95 11.86 4.10 13.78
CA ILE A 95 11.74 3.95 12.33
C ILE A 95 10.54 3.06 12.04
N GLY A 96 9.52 3.57 11.37
CA GLY A 96 8.39 2.74 10.97
C GLY A 96 8.66 1.94 9.71
N VAL A 97 7.99 0.79 9.58
CA VAL A 97 8.13 -0.06 8.41
C VAL A 97 7.57 0.65 7.17
N PRO A 98 8.40 0.88 6.13
CA PRO A 98 7.94 1.52 4.91
C PRO A 98 6.97 0.60 4.17
N GLY A 99 5.92 1.20 3.61
CA GLY A 99 5.00 0.53 2.71
C GLY A 99 5.63 0.23 1.34
N MET A 100 4.90 -0.52 0.52
CA MET A 100 5.34 -0.80 -0.86
C MET A 100 5.30 0.48 -1.70
N GLY A 101 6.40 0.76 -2.42
CA GLY A 101 6.45 1.86 -3.40
C GLY A 101 5.51 1.62 -4.59
N ARG A 102 5.62 2.46 -5.62
CA ARG A 102 4.90 2.22 -6.88
C ARG A 102 5.28 0.86 -7.46
N SER A 103 4.27 0.01 -7.68
CA SER A 103 4.46 -1.29 -8.34
C SER A 103 3.45 -1.47 -9.46
N ALA A 104 3.86 -2.13 -10.54
CA ALA A 104 3.02 -2.43 -11.68
C ALA A 104 3.05 -3.93 -11.95
N TYR A 105 1.90 -4.49 -12.32
CA TYR A 105 1.77 -5.89 -12.65
C TYR A 105 0.93 -6.08 -13.91
N VAL A 106 1.23 -7.17 -14.62
CA VAL A 106 0.46 -7.64 -15.78
C VAL A 106 0.19 -9.12 -15.59
N GLY A 107 -1.05 -9.52 -15.81
CA GLY A 107 -1.52 -10.89 -15.74
C GLY A 107 -2.26 -11.29 -17.00
N VAL A 108 -2.16 -12.57 -17.36
CA VAL A 108 -2.94 -13.18 -18.44
C VAL A 108 -3.70 -14.35 -17.85
N LYS A 109 -5.01 -14.38 -18.06
CA LYS A 109 -5.87 -15.49 -17.66
C LYS A 109 -6.50 -16.10 -18.90
N VAL A 110 -6.32 -17.41 -19.06
CA VAL A 110 -6.94 -18.20 -20.13
C VAL A 110 -7.98 -19.13 -19.51
N GLN A 111 -9.17 -19.21 -20.11
CA GLN A 111 -10.27 -20.08 -19.69
C GLN A 111 -10.58 -21.06 -20.82
N PHE A 112 -10.68 -22.36 -20.50
CA PHE A 112 -10.91 -23.47 -21.43
C PHE A 112 -12.32 -24.03 -21.28
#